data_AF-A0AAI8YMU5-F1
#
_entry.id   AF-A0AAI8YMU5-F1
#
_cell.length_a   1.000
_cell.length_b   1.000
_cell.length_c   1.000
_cell.angle_alpha   90.00
_cell.angle_beta   90.00
_cell.angle_gamma   90.00
#
_symmetry.space_group_name_H-M   'P 1'
#
loop_
_entity.id
_entity.type
_entity.pdbx_description
1 polymer ?
#
loop_
_entity_poly.entity_id
_entity_poly.type
_entity_poly.pdbx_seq_one_letter_code
_entity_poly.pdbx_strand_id
1 'polypeptide(L)'
;MESSTSHSTTTRLAWSQLPTVAAAVDIWDTPSSQGHIKLLKIVFLNGQLGPNEQQQTETQPHQALLDPTGRFWAVPSRVTDTVSILDSSDDSFRIVTSFKAPIPGSGPHHAVFVKNDAGTKATHIVVLCELKNLLEVFAVDYRDDILAFSHIQRCKDVARSPLPADKLKLYQNKHFLGAPSAIVIATNQRDIYVSNRFDSTEEDNISRFEVKRHPTRKTRLRYRESVSSRGIGLRMLSLSKDEKVMFGCNENSGRGILAHSRGDDRKLSLIPGSEVDIMKLGGPAAEIMGEMGSPCIIEI
;
A
#
# COMPACT_ATOMS: atom_id res chain seq x y z
N MET A 1 31.75 34.99 1.09
CA MET A 1 30.59 34.44 1.80
C MET A 1 29.58 34.09 0.73
N GLU A 2 29.48 32.80 0.40
CA GLU A 2 28.33 32.17 -0.24
C GLU A 2 28.66 30.67 -0.26
N SER A 3 28.24 29.97 0.79
CA SER A 3 28.28 28.51 0.81
C SER A 3 27.13 28.02 -0.06
N SER A 4 27.41 27.67 -1.31
CA SER A 4 26.49 26.92 -2.14
C SER A 4 26.36 25.51 -1.56
N THR A 5 25.36 25.27 -0.72
CA THR A 5 24.92 23.92 -0.40
C THR A 5 24.25 23.35 -1.64
N SER A 6 25.04 22.68 -2.48
CA SER A 6 24.50 21.84 -3.55
C SER A 6 23.63 20.79 -2.90
N HIS A 7 22.31 20.95 -2.98
CA HIS A 7 21.38 19.90 -2.62
C HIS A 7 21.60 18.79 -3.64
N SER A 8 22.23 17.71 -3.19
CA SER A 8 22.41 16.50 -3.97
C SER A 8 21.04 16.02 -4.41
N THR A 9 20.71 16.14 -5.70
CA THR A 9 19.47 15.65 -6.33
C THR A 9 19.53 14.13 -6.46
N THR A 10 19.78 13.45 -5.35
CA THR A 10 19.86 12.01 -5.36
C THR A 10 18.54 11.46 -4.90
N THR A 11 17.85 10.79 -5.81
CA THR A 11 16.74 9.92 -5.42
C THR A 11 17.30 8.91 -4.41
N ARG A 12 16.57 8.71 -3.32
CA ARG A 12 16.91 7.78 -2.26
C ARG A 12 15.79 6.75 -2.24
N LEU A 13 16.14 5.48 -2.38
CA LEU A 13 15.16 4.41 -2.29
C LEU A 13 15.23 3.84 -0.87
N ALA A 14 14.11 3.88 -0.15
CA ALA A 14 13.94 3.11 1.06
C ALA A 14 13.30 1.77 0.69
N TRP A 15 13.86 0.66 1.18
CA TRP A 15 13.45 -0.70 0.85
C TRP A 15 13.37 -1.54 2.11
N SER A 16 12.31 -2.31 2.32
CA SER A 16 12.22 -3.21 3.48
C SER A 16 12.73 -4.61 3.14
N GLN A 17 13.70 -5.13 3.91
CA GLN A 17 14.14 -6.52 3.82
C GLN A 17 13.70 -7.37 5.01
N LEU A 18 13.59 -8.66 4.74
CA LEU A 18 13.65 -9.72 5.74
C LEU A 18 15.12 -10.16 5.89
N PRO A 19 15.80 -9.85 7.00
CA PRO A 19 16.84 -10.72 7.50
C PRO A 19 16.26 -11.60 8.60
N THR A 20 16.86 -12.78 8.75
CA THR A 20 16.52 -13.88 9.67
C THR A 20 16.52 -13.54 11.17
N VAL A 21 16.49 -12.25 11.57
CA VAL A 21 16.52 -11.85 12.99
C VAL A 21 15.83 -10.53 13.36
N ALA A 22 15.59 -9.57 12.45
CA ALA A 22 14.93 -8.28 12.78
C ALA A 22 14.42 -7.52 11.55
N ALA A 23 13.28 -6.84 11.63
CA ALA A 23 12.80 -5.98 10.55
C ALA A 23 13.72 -4.79 10.30
N ALA A 24 13.93 -4.49 9.01
CA ALA A 24 14.72 -3.34 8.62
C ALA A 24 14.20 -2.63 7.38
N VAL A 25 14.60 -1.37 7.26
CA VAL A 25 14.50 -0.54 6.05
C VAL A 25 15.90 -0.19 5.60
N ASP A 26 16.29 -0.70 4.44
CA ASP A 26 17.50 -0.36 3.72
C ASP A 26 17.33 0.97 2.99
N ILE A 27 18.32 1.84 3.11
CA ILE A 27 18.38 3.12 2.42
C ILE A 27 19.46 3.01 1.35
N TRP A 28 19.07 3.19 0.09
CA TRP A 28 19.95 3.11 -1.06
C TRP A 28 20.17 4.48 -1.68
N ASP A 29 21.42 4.75 -2.03
CA ASP A 29 21.84 5.81 -2.92
C ASP A 29 21.60 5.38 -4.37
N THR A 30 20.92 6.21 -5.18
CA THR A 30 20.69 5.94 -6.60
C THR A 30 21.20 7.09 -7.51
N PRO A 31 22.49 7.47 -7.50
CA PRO A 31 22.98 8.53 -8.37
C PRO A 31 22.73 8.17 -9.84
N SER A 32 21.99 9.05 -10.53
CA SER A 32 21.46 8.83 -11.88
C SER A 32 22.52 8.64 -12.96
N SER A 33 23.78 9.00 -12.71
CA SER A 33 24.83 9.06 -13.73
C SER A 33 25.66 7.79 -13.89
N GLN A 34 25.56 6.81 -13.00
CA GLN A 34 26.46 5.63 -13.03
C GLN A 34 25.75 4.28 -13.06
N GLY A 35 24.41 4.22 -13.00
CA GLY A 35 23.66 2.95 -13.04
C GLY A 35 23.95 1.99 -11.88
N HIS A 36 24.66 2.44 -10.84
CA HIS A 36 24.95 1.69 -9.63
C HIS A 36 24.11 2.22 -8.47
N ILE A 37 23.57 1.29 -7.67
CA ILE A 37 22.93 1.58 -6.39
C ILE A 37 23.90 1.24 -5.27
N LYS A 38 23.93 2.03 -4.20
CA LYS A 38 24.79 1.80 -3.02
C LYS A 38 23.95 1.77 -1.76
N LEU A 39 24.05 0.70 -0.96
CA LEU A 39 23.47 0.66 0.37
C LEU A 39 24.17 1.70 1.27
N LEU A 40 23.39 2.65 1.80
CA LEU A 40 23.88 3.70 2.69
C LEU A 40 23.70 3.35 4.15
N LYS A 41 22.53 2.80 4.50
CA LYS A 41 22.09 2.60 5.88
C LYS A 41 21.05 1.50 5.95
N ILE A 42 21.04 0.79 7.07
CA ILE A 42 19.97 -0.14 7.45
C ILE A 42 19.33 0.43 8.72
N VAL A 43 18.03 0.69 8.68
CA VAL A 43 17.25 1.20 9.81
C VAL A 43 16.41 0.05 10.39
N PHE A 44 16.77 -0.42 11.57
CA PHE A 44 16.00 -1.46 12.25
C PHE A 44 14.70 -0.89 12.82
N LEU A 45 13.60 -1.59 12.58
CA LEU A 45 12.30 -1.25 13.11
C LEU A 45 12.06 -2.03 14.39
N ASN A 46 11.66 -1.31 15.44
CA ASN A 46 11.30 -1.91 16.72
C ASN A 46 9.78 -1.97 16.85
N GLY A 47 9.28 -3.02 17.51
CA GLY A 47 7.87 -3.12 17.84
C GLY A 47 7.54 -4.43 18.53
N GLN A 48 6.51 -4.41 19.35
CA GLN A 48 5.95 -5.64 19.91
C GLN A 48 5.07 -6.30 18.85
N LEU A 49 5.20 -7.63 18.70
CA LEU A 49 4.32 -8.41 17.84
C LEU A 49 2.85 -8.22 18.25
N GLY A 50 1.98 -8.23 17.25
CA GLY A 50 0.54 -8.18 17.41
C GLY A 50 -0.02 -9.52 17.90
N PRO A 51 -1.32 -9.56 18.23
CA PRO A 51 -1.94 -10.69 18.91
C PRO A 51 -2.15 -11.94 18.04
N ASN A 52 -1.95 -11.87 16.72
CA ASN A 52 -2.14 -13.03 15.85
C ASN A 52 -0.86 -13.85 15.75
N GLU A 53 -0.71 -14.82 16.65
CA GLU A 53 0.47 -15.67 16.78
C GLU A 53 0.79 -16.52 15.53
N GLN A 54 -0.16 -16.69 14.60
CA GLN A 54 0.07 -17.44 13.36
C GLN A 54 0.57 -16.57 12.21
N GLN A 55 0.16 -15.30 12.16
CA GLN A 55 0.43 -14.40 11.03
C GLN A 55 1.33 -13.22 11.39
N GLN A 56 1.60 -12.99 12.69
CA GLN A 56 2.41 -11.89 13.22
C GLN A 56 3.59 -12.43 14.02
N THR A 57 4.37 -13.30 13.39
CA THR A 57 5.44 -14.10 14.04
C THR A 57 6.82 -13.45 13.99
N GLU A 58 7.08 -12.59 13.00
CA GLU A 58 8.36 -11.92 12.79
C GLU A 58 8.11 -10.52 12.22
N THR A 59 9.08 -9.61 12.33
CA THR A 59 8.84 -8.22 11.90
C THR A 59 8.92 -8.07 10.37
N GLN A 60 7.85 -7.60 9.73
CA GLN A 60 7.63 -7.57 8.27
C GLN A 60 7.15 -6.17 7.84
N PRO A 61 8.06 -5.19 7.72
CA PRO A 61 7.75 -3.95 7.02
C PRO A 61 7.39 -4.25 5.57
N HIS A 62 6.33 -3.62 5.07
CA HIS A 62 5.72 -4.01 3.81
C HIS A 62 5.65 -2.87 2.78
N GLN A 63 6.01 -1.65 3.16
CA GLN A 63 6.12 -0.51 2.25
C GLN A 63 7.05 0.53 2.88
N ALA A 64 7.74 1.32 2.07
CA ALA A 64 8.33 2.59 2.48
C ALA A 64 7.73 3.71 1.63
N LEU A 65 6.75 4.42 2.18
CA LEU A 65 5.97 5.43 1.49
C LEU A 65 6.52 6.84 1.78
N LEU A 66 7.04 7.51 0.75
CA LEU A 66 7.46 8.90 0.87
C LEU A 66 6.26 9.84 1.01
N ASP A 67 6.32 10.73 2.00
CA ASP A 67 5.34 11.79 2.15
C ASP A 67 5.45 12.82 1.04
N PRO A 68 4.37 13.56 0.72
CA PRO A 68 4.41 14.46 -0.43
C PRO A 68 5.31 15.69 -0.30
N THR A 69 5.84 15.96 0.90
CA THR A 69 6.90 16.97 1.08
C THR A 69 8.29 16.45 0.71
N GLY A 70 8.46 15.13 0.56
CA GLY A 70 9.72 14.49 0.22
C GLY A 70 10.66 14.30 1.41
N ARG A 71 10.17 14.42 2.65
CA ARG A 71 11.01 14.38 3.86
C ARG A 71 10.76 13.16 4.75
N PHE A 72 9.52 12.74 4.90
CA PHE A 72 9.14 11.70 5.84
C PHE A 72 8.79 10.42 5.09
N TRP A 73 9.20 9.27 5.62
CA TRP A 73 8.85 7.95 5.08
C TRP A 73 7.94 7.23 6.07
N ALA A 74 6.75 6.84 5.63
CA ALA A 74 5.85 6.00 6.40
C ALA A 74 6.10 4.53 6.07
N VAL A 75 6.32 3.73 7.11
CA VAL A 75 6.69 2.31 6.99
C VAL A 75 5.69 1.48 7.79
N PRO A 76 4.63 0.95 7.14
CA PRO A 76 3.68 0.05 7.77
C PRO A 76 4.35 -1.30 8.09
N SER A 77 4.04 -1.83 9.27
CA SER A 77 4.46 -3.15 9.72
C SER A 77 3.23 -3.98 10.03
N ARG A 78 3.04 -5.04 9.23
CA ARG A 78 1.89 -5.96 9.30
C ARG A 78 1.82 -6.71 10.62
N VAL A 79 2.95 -6.90 11.26
CA VAL A 79 3.06 -7.81 12.40
C VAL A 79 3.14 -7.12 13.74
N THR A 80 3.45 -5.83 13.78
CA THR A 80 3.49 -5.05 15.04
C THR A 80 2.29 -4.12 15.17
N ASP A 81 1.40 -4.13 14.17
CA ASP A 81 0.27 -3.20 14.05
C ASP A 81 0.68 -1.73 14.07
N THR A 82 1.91 -1.40 13.68
CA THR A 82 2.46 -0.04 13.70
C THR A 82 2.74 0.50 12.30
N VAL A 83 2.71 1.82 12.18
CA VAL A 83 3.33 2.56 11.09
C VAL A 83 4.44 3.42 11.69
N SER A 84 5.68 3.20 11.26
CA SER A 84 6.84 3.98 11.69
C SER A 84 7.12 5.12 10.71
N ILE A 85 7.44 6.30 11.23
CA ILE A 85 7.78 7.48 10.42
C ILE A 85 9.26 7.76 10.58
N LEU A 86 9.99 7.69 9.46
CA LEU A 86 11.39 8.04 9.38
C LEU A 86 11.51 9.48 8.84
N ASP A 87 12.39 10.29 9.42
CA ASP A 87 12.73 11.64 8.92
C ASP A 87 14.04 11.56 8.12
N SER A 88 14.00 11.88 6.84
CA SER A 88 15.17 11.86 5.96
C SER A 88 15.98 13.15 5.99
N SER A 89 15.61 14.14 6.82
CA SER A 89 16.45 15.33 7.03
C SER A 89 17.87 14.94 7.44
N ASP A 90 18.83 15.68 6.88
CA ASP A 90 20.27 15.51 7.09
C ASP A 90 20.76 14.06 6.87
N ASP A 91 20.13 13.33 5.95
CA ASP A 91 20.38 11.90 5.68
C ASP A 91 20.29 11.00 6.95
N SER A 92 19.55 11.44 7.98
CA SER A 92 19.48 10.74 9.27
C SER A 92 18.62 9.47 9.21
N PHE A 93 17.47 9.51 8.55
CA PHE A 93 16.48 8.42 8.48
C PHE A 93 16.07 7.89 9.85
N ARG A 94 16.10 8.75 10.87
CA ARG A 94 15.73 8.38 12.25
C ARG A 94 14.22 8.18 12.36
N ILE A 95 13.79 7.21 13.16
CA ILE A 95 12.36 7.05 13.48
C ILE A 95 11.96 8.21 14.41
N VAL A 96 11.13 9.12 13.91
CA VAL A 96 10.69 10.32 14.64
C VAL A 96 9.32 10.16 15.29
N THR A 97 8.49 9.26 14.77
CA THR A 97 7.18 8.95 15.31
C THR A 97 6.81 7.52 14.94
N SER A 98 5.94 6.89 15.71
CA SER A 98 5.24 5.68 15.31
C SER A 98 3.84 5.70 15.90
N PHE A 99 2.87 5.19 15.16
CA PHE A 99 1.49 5.06 15.64
C PHE A 99 0.95 3.66 15.36
N LYS A 100 0.01 3.21 16.18
CA LYS A 100 -0.62 1.90 16.03
C LYS A 100 -1.93 2.00 15.25
N ALA A 101 -2.23 0.97 14.47
CA ALA A 101 -3.60 0.72 14.04
C ALA A 101 -4.48 0.58 15.30
N PRO A 102 -5.67 1.20 15.37
CA PRO A 102 -6.44 1.20 16.60
C PRO A 102 -7.06 -0.17 16.95
N ILE A 103 -7.08 -1.12 16.00
CA ILE A 103 -7.51 -2.49 16.26
C ILE A 103 -6.27 -3.39 16.29
N PRO A 104 -5.99 -4.08 17.41
CA PRO A 104 -4.95 -5.09 17.47
C PRO A 104 -5.18 -6.22 16.45
N GLY A 105 -4.11 -6.69 15.83
CA GLY A 105 -4.11 -7.71 14.79
C GLY A 105 -4.67 -7.23 13.45
N SER A 106 -4.61 -5.93 13.16
CA SER A 106 -5.07 -5.34 11.90
C SER A 106 -4.10 -5.59 10.74
N GLY A 107 -2.81 -5.63 11.03
CA GLY A 107 -1.74 -5.75 10.08
C GLY A 107 -1.72 -4.68 8.99
N PRO A 108 -1.27 -3.44 9.33
CA PRO A 108 -0.89 -2.42 8.36
C PRO A 108 0.04 -2.98 7.27
N HIS A 109 -0.38 -2.88 6.02
CA HIS A 109 0.29 -3.47 4.87
C HIS A 109 0.85 -2.36 3.98
N HIS A 110 -0.03 -1.64 3.28
CA HIS A 110 0.33 -0.48 2.46
C HIS A 110 -0.43 0.76 2.96
N ALA A 111 -0.04 1.95 2.51
CA ALA A 111 -0.69 3.21 2.82
C ALA A 111 -0.60 4.19 1.64
N VAL A 112 -1.40 5.25 1.69
CA VAL A 112 -1.30 6.41 0.82
C VAL A 112 -1.48 7.70 1.61
N PHE A 113 -0.73 8.74 1.23
CA PHE A 113 -0.97 10.09 1.71
C PHE A 113 -2.01 10.80 0.86
N VAL A 114 -2.91 11.53 1.52
CA VAL A 114 -3.96 12.34 0.89
C VAL A 114 -3.66 13.81 1.12
N LYS A 115 -3.53 14.57 0.03
CA LYS A 115 -3.32 16.03 0.04
C LYS A 115 -4.63 16.79 -0.11
N ASN A 116 -4.59 18.08 0.22
CA ASN A 116 -5.56 19.03 -0.32
C ASN A 116 -5.22 19.35 -1.78
N ASP A 117 -6.19 19.81 -2.57
CA ASP A 117 -6.06 19.96 -4.05
C ASP A 117 -4.87 20.85 -4.47
N ALA A 118 -4.48 21.81 -3.63
CA ALA A 118 -3.36 22.74 -3.90
C ALA A 118 -2.17 22.58 -2.92
N GLY A 119 -2.21 21.59 -2.03
CA GLY A 119 -1.22 21.46 -0.94
C GLY A 119 -0.02 20.59 -1.32
N THR A 120 1.15 20.94 -0.80
CA THR A 120 2.35 20.07 -0.80
C THR A 120 2.42 19.16 0.42
N LYS A 121 1.66 19.48 1.48
CA LYS A 121 1.53 18.66 2.68
C LYS A 121 0.32 17.73 2.59
N ALA A 122 0.49 16.51 3.08
CA ALA A 122 -0.65 15.63 3.32
C ALA A 122 -1.55 16.21 4.42
N THR A 123 -2.85 15.96 4.33
CA THR A 123 -3.78 16.20 5.44
C THR A 123 -4.18 14.91 6.13
N HIS A 124 -4.11 13.80 5.42
CA HIS A 124 -4.47 12.48 5.93
C HIS A 124 -3.50 11.42 5.40
N ILE A 125 -3.37 10.34 6.15
CA ILE A 125 -2.82 9.07 5.67
C ILE A 125 -3.93 8.02 5.77
N VAL A 126 -4.06 7.21 4.74
CA VAL A 126 -4.97 6.07 4.70
C VAL A 126 -4.11 4.82 4.74
N VAL A 127 -4.27 4.03 5.79
CA VAL A 127 -3.52 2.80 6.03
C VAL A 127 -4.41 1.62 5.71
N LEU A 128 -3.94 0.76 4.81
CA LEU A 128 -4.56 -0.50 4.48
C LEU A 128 -4.12 -1.58 5.45
N CYS A 129 -5.08 -2.30 6.02
CA CYS A 129 -4.84 -3.34 7.02
C CYS A 129 -5.31 -4.69 6.48
N GLU A 130 -4.35 -5.55 6.14
CA GLU A 130 -4.58 -6.83 5.44
C GLU A 130 -5.35 -7.82 6.32
N LEU A 131 -4.93 -7.99 7.58
CA LEU A 131 -5.43 -9.08 8.44
C LEU A 131 -6.88 -8.90 8.92
N LYS A 132 -7.41 -7.69 8.81
CA LYS A 132 -8.78 -7.36 9.24
C LYS A 132 -9.64 -6.77 8.13
N ASN A 133 -9.20 -6.81 6.87
CA ASN A 133 -9.97 -6.32 5.74
C ASN A 133 -10.49 -4.88 5.94
N LEU A 134 -9.60 -3.95 6.34
CA LEU A 134 -10.02 -2.60 6.71
C LEU A 134 -9.05 -1.51 6.24
N LEU A 135 -9.58 -0.29 6.15
CA LEU A 135 -8.80 0.95 6.02
C LEU A 135 -8.92 1.73 7.32
N GLU A 136 -7.80 2.24 7.81
CA GLU A 136 -7.75 3.23 8.88
C GLU A 136 -7.33 4.60 8.31
N VAL A 137 -8.07 5.64 8.66
CA VAL A 137 -7.82 7.00 8.21
C VAL A 137 -7.34 7.82 9.40
N PHE A 138 -6.19 8.47 9.25
CA PHE A 138 -5.61 9.36 10.25
C PHE A 138 -5.45 10.75 9.64
N ALA A 139 -5.74 11.80 10.41
CA ALA A 139 -5.30 13.15 10.10
C ALA A 139 -3.80 13.25 10.36
N VAL A 140 -3.10 14.00 9.52
CA VAL A 140 -1.66 14.27 9.60
C VAL A 140 -1.46 15.72 10.00
N ASP A 141 -0.65 15.93 11.03
CA ASP A 141 -0.25 17.23 11.55
C ASP A 141 1.28 17.36 11.41
N TYR A 142 1.71 18.26 10.52
CA TYR A 142 3.12 18.51 10.25
C TYR A 142 3.68 19.48 11.28
N ARG A 143 4.69 19.01 12.03
CA ARG A 143 5.46 19.82 12.97
C ARG A 143 6.91 19.93 12.48
N ASP A 144 7.74 20.69 13.18
CA ASP A 144 9.09 21.02 12.70
C ASP A 144 9.98 19.78 12.49
N ASP A 145 9.87 18.79 13.40
CA ASP A 145 10.72 17.61 13.44
C ASP A 145 9.96 16.28 13.46
N ILE A 146 8.62 16.31 13.49
CA ILE A 146 7.76 15.12 13.54
C ILE A 146 6.51 15.27 12.67
N LEU A 147 5.88 14.13 12.36
CA LEU A 147 4.48 14.05 11.94
C LEU A 147 3.64 13.50 13.08
N ALA A 148 2.59 14.21 13.47
CA ALA A 148 1.61 13.70 14.44
C ALA A 148 0.37 13.15 13.71
N PHE A 149 -0.23 12.12 14.30
CA PHE A 149 -1.37 11.41 13.70
C PHE A 149 -2.54 11.33 14.67
N SER A 150 -3.75 11.50 14.15
CA SER A 150 -4.99 11.35 14.92
C SER A 150 -5.99 10.54 14.13
N HIS A 151 -6.48 9.44 14.71
CA HIS A 151 -7.47 8.59 14.05
C HIS A 151 -8.78 9.33 13.75
N ILE A 152 -9.37 9.05 12.59
CA ILE A 152 -10.56 9.74 12.06
C ILE A 152 -11.68 8.77 11.74
N GLN A 153 -11.33 7.67 11.06
CA GLN A 153 -12.30 6.74 10.51
C GLN A 153 -11.69 5.37 10.36
N ARG A 154 -12.53 4.36 10.59
CA ARG A 154 -12.33 3.00 10.14
C ARG A 154 -13.33 2.68 9.03
N CYS A 155 -12.87 2.09 7.93
CA CYS A 155 -13.73 1.47 6.92
C CYS A 155 -13.52 -0.05 6.98
N LYS A 156 -14.56 -0.79 7.34
CA LYS A 156 -14.55 -2.26 7.33
C LYS A 156 -15.03 -2.79 5.99
N ASP A 157 -14.75 -4.07 5.76
CA ASP A 157 -15.19 -4.84 4.60
C ASP A 157 -14.71 -4.14 3.33
N VAL A 158 -13.40 -3.94 3.22
CA VAL A 158 -12.79 -3.23 2.09
C VAL A 158 -12.86 -4.07 0.83
N ALA A 159 -12.58 -5.35 0.97
CA ALA A 159 -12.88 -6.38 -0.01
C ALA A 159 -14.38 -6.61 -0.08
N ARG A 160 -14.98 -6.16 -1.19
CA ARG A 160 -16.41 -6.34 -1.49
C ARG A 160 -16.54 -6.91 -2.88
N SER A 161 -16.60 -8.23 -2.97
CA SER A 161 -16.75 -8.90 -4.25
C SER A 161 -17.99 -8.36 -4.98
N PRO A 162 -17.86 -7.94 -6.26
CA PRO A 162 -19.00 -7.55 -7.08
C PRO A 162 -19.80 -8.76 -7.58
N LEU A 163 -19.36 -9.98 -7.26
CA LEU A 163 -20.03 -11.20 -7.67
C LEU A 163 -21.35 -11.41 -6.91
N PRO A 164 -22.34 -12.06 -7.56
CA PRO A 164 -23.54 -12.55 -6.88
C PRO A 164 -23.24 -13.42 -5.65
N ALA A 165 -24.12 -13.38 -4.63
CA ALA A 165 -23.90 -14.04 -3.34
C ALA A 165 -23.75 -15.57 -3.45
N ASP A 166 -24.38 -16.21 -4.42
CA ASP A 166 -24.27 -17.65 -4.73
C ASP A 166 -22.89 -18.04 -5.29
N LYS A 167 -22.15 -17.06 -5.83
CA LYS A 167 -20.76 -17.20 -6.30
C LYS A 167 -19.73 -16.86 -5.22
N LEU A 168 -20.19 -16.28 -4.10
CA LEU A 168 -19.35 -15.96 -2.95
C LEU A 168 -19.12 -17.23 -2.10
N LYS A 169 -18.42 -18.22 -2.66
CA LYS A 169 -17.76 -19.22 -1.82
C LYS A 169 -16.54 -18.52 -1.21
N LEU A 170 -16.55 -18.37 0.11
CA LEU A 170 -15.41 -17.78 0.81
C LEU A 170 -14.23 -18.76 0.76
N TYR A 171 -13.04 -18.22 0.54
CA TYR A 171 -11.81 -18.98 0.62
C TYR A 171 -11.75 -19.71 1.98
N GLN A 172 -11.52 -21.03 1.96
CA GLN A 172 -11.64 -21.88 3.16
C GLN A 172 -10.67 -21.50 4.29
N ASN A 173 -9.59 -20.79 3.94
CA ASN A 173 -8.69 -20.20 4.90
C ASN A 173 -9.35 -18.98 5.55
N LYS A 174 -10.16 -19.23 6.59
CA LYS A 174 -10.88 -18.21 7.39
C LYS A 174 -9.96 -17.14 7.99
N HIS A 175 -8.64 -17.32 7.95
CA HIS A 175 -7.65 -16.36 8.38
C HIS A 175 -7.39 -15.22 7.37
N PHE A 176 -7.89 -15.33 6.13
CA PHE A 176 -7.74 -14.32 5.06
C PHE A 176 -9.08 -14.01 4.38
N LEU A 177 -10.15 -13.76 5.15
CA LEU A 177 -11.43 -13.34 4.58
C LEU A 177 -11.34 -11.91 4.04
N GLY A 178 -11.00 -11.78 2.76
CA GLY A 178 -10.73 -10.50 2.12
C GLY A 178 -9.41 -9.89 2.64
N ALA A 179 -8.30 -10.24 2.02
CA ALA A 179 -6.96 -9.76 2.35
C ALA A 179 -6.52 -8.68 1.37
N PRO A 180 -6.83 -7.40 1.64
CA PRO A 180 -6.42 -6.34 0.73
C PRO A 180 -4.90 -6.18 0.70
N SER A 181 -4.36 -5.83 -0.46
CA SER A 181 -2.93 -5.94 -0.76
C SER A 181 -2.29 -4.62 -1.17
N ALA A 182 -2.81 -3.96 -2.21
CA ALA A 182 -2.31 -2.68 -2.69
C ALA A 182 -3.35 -1.59 -2.51
N ILE A 183 -2.88 -0.35 -2.34
CA ILE A 183 -3.69 0.85 -2.26
C ILE A 183 -3.02 1.94 -3.09
N VAL A 184 -3.78 2.57 -3.98
CA VAL A 184 -3.30 3.67 -4.81
C VAL A 184 -4.27 4.84 -4.72
N ILE A 185 -3.75 6.05 -4.67
CA ILE A 185 -4.54 7.29 -4.74
C ILE A 185 -4.31 7.97 -6.08
N ALA A 186 -5.38 8.35 -6.75
CA ALA A 186 -5.29 9.11 -7.98
C ALA A 186 -4.80 10.55 -7.71
N THR A 187 -4.15 11.16 -8.70
CA THR A 187 -3.60 12.52 -8.67
C THR A 187 -4.66 13.58 -8.35
N ASN A 188 -5.94 13.28 -8.61
CA ASN A 188 -7.05 14.13 -8.22
C ASN A 188 -7.25 14.22 -6.69
N GLN A 189 -6.56 13.38 -5.89
CA GLN A 189 -6.64 13.33 -4.42
C GLN A 189 -8.07 13.10 -3.90
N ARG A 190 -8.91 12.45 -4.72
CA ARG A 190 -10.33 12.16 -4.47
C ARG A 190 -10.69 10.68 -4.61
N ASP A 191 -9.96 9.93 -5.42
CA ASP A 191 -10.24 8.50 -5.64
C ASP A 191 -9.08 7.65 -5.14
N ILE A 192 -9.41 6.66 -4.31
CA ILE A 192 -8.51 5.63 -3.83
C ILE A 192 -9.01 4.29 -4.37
N TYR A 193 -8.09 3.49 -4.88
CA TYR A 193 -8.36 2.13 -5.35
C TYR A 193 -7.57 1.14 -4.51
N VAL A 194 -8.22 0.04 -4.13
CA VAL A 194 -7.63 -1.01 -3.29
C VAL A 194 -7.79 -2.34 -4.00
N SER A 195 -6.72 -3.11 -4.13
CA SER A 195 -6.84 -4.51 -4.57
C SER A 195 -7.15 -5.40 -3.38
N ASN A 196 -8.07 -6.33 -3.60
CA ASN A 196 -8.55 -7.24 -2.59
C ASN A 196 -8.28 -8.67 -3.01
N ARG A 197 -7.72 -9.48 -2.11
CA ARG A 197 -7.48 -10.91 -2.35
C ARG A 197 -8.39 -11.80 -1.54
N PHE A 198 -8.65 -12.99 -2.05
CA PHE A 198 -9.30 -14.10 -1.33
C PHE A 198 -10.67 -13.72 -0.76
N ASP A 199 -11.40 -12.85 -1.45
CA ASP A 199 -12.73 -12.45 -1.03
C ASP A 199 -13.83 -13.28 -1.72
N SER A 200 -13.49 -14.02 -2.78
CA SER A 200 -14.25 -15.13 -3.34
C SER A 200 -13.31 -16.28 -3.78
N THR A 201 -13.87 -17.41 -4.20
CA THR A 201 -13.10 -18.48 -4.88
C THR A 201 -13.09 -18.34 -6.41
N GLU A 202 -13.84 -17.41 -6.99
CA GLU A 202 -13.93 -17.24 -8.45
C GLU A 202 -13.01 -16.13 -8.93
N GLU A 203 -13.26 -14.90 -8.48
CA GLU A 203 -12.52 -13.71 -8.88
C GLU A 203 -12.39 -12.74 -7.69
N ASP A 204 -11.20 -12.17 -7.54
CA ASP A 204 -10.89 -11.06 -6.66
C ASP A 204 -11.36 -9.73 -7.27
N ASN A 205 -11.17 -8.61 -6.59
CA ASN A 205 -11.66 -7.32 -7.08
C ASN A 205 -10.79 -6.11 -6.70
N ILE A 206 -11.09 -5.00 -7.37
CA ILE A 206 -10.61 -3.67 -7.05
C ILE A 206 -11.76 -2.86 -6.46
N SER A 207 -11.63 -2.42 -5.21
CA SER A 207 -12.58 -1.53 -4.55
C SER A 207 -12.19 -0.07 -4.76
N ARG A 208 -13.18 0.79 -5.05
CA ARG A 208 -13.02 2.25 -5.12
C ARG A 208 -13.62 2.95 -3.91
N PHE A 209 -12.83 3.85 -3.33
CA PHE A 209 -13.24 4.76 -2.26
C PHE A 209 -13.10 6.21 -2.71
N GLU A 210 -14.12 7.00 -2.41
CA GLU A 210 -14.10 8.45 -2.59
C GLU A 210 -13.66 9.15 -1.30
N VAL A 211 -12.69 10.04 -1.41
CA VAL A 211 -12.26 10.97 -0.36
C VAL A 211 -13.25 12.13 -0.28
N LYS A 212 -14.19 12.02 0.66
CA LYS A 212 -15.13 13.09 1.01
C LYS A 212 -14.48 14.10 1.93
N ARG A 213 -14.07 15.22 1.34
CA ARG A 213 -13.66 16.41 2.08
C ARG A 213 -14.88 17.17 2.55
N HIS A 214 -14.84 17.62 3.80
CA HIS A 214 -15.88 18.46 4.37
C HIS A 214 -15.23 19.76 4.86
N PRO A 215 -15.81 20.94 4.62
CA PRO A 215 -15.19 22.21 5.02
C PRO A 215 -15.00 22.34 6.54
N THR A 216 -15.94 21.79 7.31
CA THR A 216 -15.98 21.89 8.79
C THR A 216 -15.85 20.55 9.53
N ARG A 217 -15.75 19.43 8.81
CA ARG A 217 -15.60 18.09 9.41
C ARG A 217 -14.33 17.46 8.85
N LYS A 218 -13.76 16.54 9.61
CA LYS A 218 -12.59 15.75 9.18
C LYS A 218 -12.91 14.99 7.88
N THR A 219 -11.96 14.93 6.96
CA THR A 219 -12.08 14.18 5.69
C THR A 219 -12.37 12.72 5.98
N ARG A 220 -13.27 12.11 5.20
CA ARG A 220 -13.69 10.71 5.34
C ARG A 220 -13.67 9.98 4.01
N LEU A 221 -13.48 8.67 4.05
CA LEU A 221 -13.63 7.78 2.91
C LEU A 221 -15.06 7.27 2.80
N ARG A 222 -15.52 7.12 1.56
CA ARG A 222 -16.80 6.50 1.22
C ARG A 222 -16.61 5.47 0.13
N TYR A 223 -16.94 4.22 0.41
CA TYR A 223 -17.01 3.17 -0.61
C TYR A 223 -17.95 3.57 -1.76
N ARG A 224 -17.58 3.26 -3.00
CA ARG A 224 -18.39 3.56 -4.19
C ARG A 224 -18.80 2.29 -4.91
N GLU A 225 -17.83 1.49 -5.32
CA GLU A 225 -18.05 0.28 -6.10
C GLU A 225 -16.82 -0.61 -6.08
N SER A 226 -16.98 -1.82 -6.60
CA SER A 226 -15.89 -2.74 -6.89
C SER A 226 -16.05 -3.31 -8.29
N VAL A 227 -14.91 -3.62 -8.93
CA VAL A 227 -14.86 -4.29 -10.22
C VAL A 227 -14.05 -5.57 -10.11
N SER A 228 -14.48 -6.61 -10.81
CA SER A 228 -13.76 -7.89 -10.83
C SER A 228 -12.36 -7.72 -11.42
N SER A 229 -11.42 -8.46 -10.84
CA SER A 229 -10.04 -8.60 -11.32
C SER A 229 -9.86 -9.74 -12.31
N ARG A 230 -10.91 -10.53 -12.59
CA ARG A 230 -10.88 -11.69 -13.50
C ARG A 230 -9.84 -12.76 -13.14
N GLY A 231 -9.46 -12.85 -11.87
CA GLY A 231 -8.49 -13.82 -11.37
C GLY A 231 -8.45 -13.84 -9.85
N ILE A 232 -7.53 -14.63 -9.29
CA ILE A 232 -7.32 -14.73 -7.84
C ILE A 232 -5.89 -14.34 -7.50
N GLY A 233 -5.72 -13.71 -6.35
CA GLY A 233 -4.47 -13.20 -5.85
C GLY A 233 -4.11 -11.83 -6.43
N LEU A 234 -5.07 -10.91 -6.54
CA LEU A 234 -4.79 -9.54 -6.99
C LEU A 234 -3.86 -8.81 -6.01
N ARG A 235 -2.54 -8.94 -6.18
CA ARG A 235 -1.54 -8.44 -5.22
C ARG A 235 -1.09 -7.02 -5.52
N MET A 236 -1.19 -6.58 -6.78
CA MET A 236 -0.65 -5.31 -7.25
C MET A 236 -1.63 -4.50 -8.09
N LEU A 237 -1.55 -3.18 -7.94
CA LEU A 237 -2.22 -2.20 -8.80
C LEU A 237 -1.25 -1.11 -9.22
N SER A 238 -1.48 -0.56 -10.40
CA SER A 238 -0.79 0.66 -10.84
C SER A 238 -1.66 1.48 -11.77
N LEU A 239 -1.63 2.80 -11.62
CA LEU A 239 -2.20 3.72 -12.58
C LEU A 239 -1.17 4.06 -13.65
N SER A 240 -1.61 4.06 -14.90
CA SER A 240 -0.89 4.72 -16.00
C SER A 240 -0.59 6.19 -15.68
N LYS A 241 0.41 6.76 -16.35
CA LYS A 241 0.87 8.14 -16.12
C LYS A 241 -0.22 9.21 -16.28
N ASP A 242 -1.14 9.04 -17.23
CA ASP A 242 -2.29 9.92 -17.44
C ASP A 242 -3.53 9.48 -16.63
N GLU A 243 -3.38 8.42 -15.84
CA GLU A 243 -4.39 7.76 -15.01
C GLU A 243 -5.61 7.27 -15.78
N LYS A 244 -5.57 7.16 -17.11
CA LYS A 244 -6.71 6.67 -17.89
C LYS A 244 -6.83 5.15 -17.88
N VAL A 245 -5.78 4.47 -17.44
CA VAL A 245 -5.72 3.01 -17.33
C VAL A 245 -5.24 2.61 -15.94
N MET A 246 -5.91 1.63 -15.34
CA MET A 246 -5.51 0.91 -14.14
C MET A 246 -5.07 -0.50 -14.54
N PHE A 247 -3.84 -0.85 -14.20
CA PHE A 247 -3.30 -2.21 -14.35
C PHE A 247 -3.47 -2.98 -13.05
N GLY A 248 -3.80 -4.27 -13.16
CA GLY A 248 -3.82 -5.20 -12.04
C GLY A 248 -3.09 -6.49 -12.38
N CYS A 249 -2.55 -7.15 -11.35
CA CYS A 249 -1.87 -8.44 -11.49
C CYS A 249 -2.40 -9.47 -10.49
N ASN A 250 -2.96 -10.57 -11.01
CA ASN A 250 -3.39 -11.72 -10.21
C ASN A 250 -2.26 -12.75 -10.14
N GLU A 251 -1.94 -13.22 -8.94
CA GLU A 251 -0.79 -14.11 -8.72
C GLU A 251 -1.16 -15.60 -8.65
N ASN A 252 -2.44 -15.97 -8.53
CA ASN A 252 -2.82 -17.37 -8.29
C ASN A 252 -3.64 -18.01 -9.40
N SER A 253 -4.55 -17.29 -10.07
CA SER A 253 -5.33 -17.87 -11.16
C SER A 253 -5.97 -16.82 -12.08
N GLY A 254 -6.49 -17.26 -13.22
CA GLY A 254 -7.23 -16.42 -14.15
C GLY A 254 -6.33 -15.47 -14.94
N ARG A 255 -6.72 -14.19 -14.99
CA ARG A 255 -5.95 -13.16 -15.74
C ARG A 255 -4.78 -12.67 -14.91
N GLY A 256 -3.59 -13.19 -15.18
CA GLY A 256 -2.36 -12.79 -14.49
C GLY A 256 -2.04 -11.30 -14.64
N ILE A 257 -2.33 -10.70 -15.80
CA ILE A 257 -2.29 -9.25 -16.02
C ILE A 257 -3.59 -8.82 -16.70
N LEU A 258 -4.14 -7.66 -16.32
CA LEU A 258 -5.29 -7.05 -16.97
C LEU A 258 -5.26 -5.52 -16.86
N ALA A 259 -5.98 -4.85 -17.76
CA ALA A 259 -6.14 -3.40 -17.73
C ALA A 259 -7.62 -2.99 -17.70
N HIS A 260 -7.92 -2.02 -16.85
CA HIS A 260 -9.20 -1.33 -16.80
C HIS A 260 -9.01 0.10 -17.27
N SER A 261 -9.90 0.58 -18.13
CA SER A 261 -10.05 2.02 -18.37
C SER A 261 -10.63 2.68 -17.11
N ARG A 262 -10.13 3.87 -16.78
CA ARG A 262 -10.66 4.75 -15.74
C ARG A 262 -11.41 5.89 -16.42
N GLY A 263 -12.74 5.83 -16.36
CA GLY A 263 -13.60 6.84 -16.95
C GLY A 263 -13.49 8.20 -16.24
N ASP A 264 -14.04 9.24 -16.85
CA ASP A 264 -14.16 10.56 -16.22
C ASP A 264 -15.05 10.54 -14.97
N ASP A 265 -16.00 9.59 -14.93
CA ASP A 265 -16.83 9.25 -13.76
C ASP A 265 -16.07 8.45 -12.68
N ARG A 266 -14.77 8.18 -12.93
CA ARG A 266 -13.80 7.49 -12.07
C ARG A 266 -14.06 5.99 -11.91
N LYS A 267 -15.02 5.44 -12.66
CA LYS A 267 -15.29 4.01 -12.68
C LYS A 267 -14.23 3.27 -13.46
N LEU A 268 -14.04 2.02 -13.10
CA LEU A 268 -13.16 1.11 -13.80
C LEU A 268 -13.99 0.21 -14.73
N SER A 269 -13.57 0.08 -15.98
CA SER A 269 -14.18 -0.81 -16.96
C SER A 269 -13.11 -1.60 -17.69
N LEU A 270 -13.25 -2.93 -17.74
CA LEU A 270 -12.28 -3.82 -18.38
C LEU A 270 -12.04 -3.37 -19.82
N ILE A 271 -10.77 -3.28 -20.23
CA ILE A 271 -10.40 -3.04 -21.62
C ILE A 271 -10.40 -4.41 -22.32
N PRO A 272 -11.33 -4.68 -23.26
CA PRO A 272 -11.40 -5.97 -23.92
C PRO A 272 -10.09 -6.31 -24.63
N GLY A 273 -9.59 -7.53 -24.42
CA GLY A 273 -8.34 -8.01 -25.04
C GLY A 273 -7.05 -7.52 -24.35
N SER A 274 -7.14 -6.75 -23.26
CA SER A 274 -5.97 -6.36 -22.46
C SER A 274 -5.46 -7.45 -21.51
N GLU A 275 -6.16 -8.58 -21.44
CA GLU A 275 -5.95 -9.62 -20.46
C GLU A 275 -4.89 -10.63 -20.92
N VAL A 276 -3.94 -10.93 -20.05
CA VAL A 276 -2.97 -12.02 -20.23
C VAL A 276 -3.25 -13.10 -19.21
N ASP A 277 -3.47 -14.33 -19.69
CA ASP A 277 -3.69 -15.49 -18.83
C ASP A 277 -2.44 -15.80 -18.00
N ILE A 278 -2.62 -16.13 -16.72
CA ILE A 278 -1.50 -16.40 -15.81
C ILE A 278 -0.61 -17.55 -16.29
N MET A 279 -1.17 -18.52 -17.04
CA MET A 279 -0.39 -19.63 -17.60
C MET A 279 0.63 -19.16 -18.65
N LYS A 280 0.40 -18.00 -19.28
CA LYS A 280 1.37 -17.37 -20.19
C LYS A 280 2.49 -16.63 -19.45
N LEU A 281 2.35 -16.42 -18.14
CA LEU A 281 3.29 -15.71 -17.27
C LEU A 281 4.09 -16.66 -16.35
N GLY A 282 4.06 -17.97 -16.64
CA GLY A 282 4.76 -18.98 -15.84
C GLY A 282 3.89 -19.74 -14.85
N GLY A 283 2.58 -19.44 -14.79
CA GLY A 283 1.62 -20.14 -13.92
C GLY A 283 1.44 -19.51 -12.53
N PRO A 284 0.63 -20.14 -11.67
CA PRO A 284 0.33 -19.65 -10.31
C PRO A 284 1.57 -19.51 -9.44
N ALA A 285 1.66 -18.41 -8.71
CA ALA A 285 2.72 -18.19 -7.73
C ALA A 285 2.73 -19.28 -6.64
N ALA A 286 1.57 -19.82 -6.25
CA ALA A 286 1.47 -20.94 -5.31
C ALA A 286 2.14 -22.24 -5.82
N GLU A 287 2.26 -22.44 -7.14
CA GLU A 287 2.96 -23.59 -7.74
C GLU A 287 4.48 -23.32 -7.88
N ILE A 288 4.88 -22.05 -7.87
CA ILE A 288 6.28 -21.59 -7.98
C ILE A 288 6.92 -21.41 -6.59
N MET A 289 6.15 -21.07 -5.55
CA MET A 289 6.61 -20.70 -4.19
C MET A 289 6.97 -21.89 -3.28
N GLY A 290 7.40 -23.02 -3.86
CA GLY A 290 7.96 -24.12 -3.07
C GLY A 290 9.16 -23.73 -2.18
N GLU A 291 9.83 -22.59 -2.42
CA GLU A 291 11.06 -22.22 -1.70
C GLU A 291 11.31 -20.72 -1.45
N MET A 292 10.44 -19.76 -1.84
CA MET A 292 10.75 -18.33 -1.66
C MET A 292 9.59 -17.51 -1.06
N GLY A 293 9.90 -16.80 0.03
CA GLY A 293 8.98 -15.88 0.70
C GLY A 293 8.46 -14.79 -0.23
N SER A 294 7.26 -14.27 0.06
CA SER A 294 6.57 -13.32 -0.81
C SER A 294 7.42 -12.06 -1.06
N PRO A 295 7.72 -11.71 -2.32
CA PRO A 295 8.43 -10.47 -2.60
C PRO A 295 7.58 -9.25 -2.21
N CYS A 296 8.23 -8.30 -1.56
CA CYS A 296 7.71 -6.95 -1.31
C CYS A 296 7.95 -6.07 -2.56
N ILE A 297 7.19 -4.98 -2.73
CA ILE A 297 7.16 -4.20 -3.98
C ILE A 297 7.97 -2.92 -3.82
N ILE A 298 8.69 -2.56 -4.90
CA ILE A 298 9.31 -1.25 -5.10
C ILE A 298 8.24 -0.31 -5.67
N GLU A 299 7.78 0.67 -4.91
CA GLU A 299 7.09 1.84 -5.48
C GLU A 299 8.16 2.92 -5.70
N ILE A 300 8.44 3.25 -6.97
CA ILE A 300 9.32 4.36 -7.38
C ILE A 300 8.48 5.58 -7.70
#